data_AF-A0A2G2YR36-F1
#
_entry.id   AF-A0A2G2YR36-F1
#
_cell.length_a   1.000
_cell.length_b   1.000
_cell.length_c   1.000
_cell.angle_alpha   90.00
_cell.angle_beta   90.00
_cell.angle_gamma   90.00
#
_symmetry.space_group_name_H-M   'P 1'
#
loop_
_entity.id
_entity.type
_entity.pdbx_description
1 polymer ?
#
loop_
_entity_poly.entity_id
_entity_poly.type
_entity_poly.pdbx_seq_one_letter_code
_entity_poly.pdbx_strand_id
1 'polypeptide(L)'
;MNISSDCLPSLEHLVLRSCKKVEEFPSCLGDIPVLWSVELHWCSRSAVNSIISIQEEVLEYTGDEGFKVHVYPSDLDSRSSPEDHSD
;
A
#
# COMPACT_ATOMS: atom_id res chain seq x y z
N MET A 1 6.51 13.86 7.32
CA MET A 1 7.61 13.32 8.14
C MET A 1 8.54 12.61 7.17
N ASN A 2 9.77 13.09 6.99
CA ASN A 2 10.75 12.43 6.12
C ASN A 2 11.29 11.21 6.86
N ILE A 3 10.73 10.03 6.61
CA ILE A 3 11.34 8.78 7.05
C ILE A 3 12.66 8.70 6.26
N SER A 4 13.83 8.70 6.89
CA SER A 4 15.03 8.30 6.15
C SER A 4 15.06 6.77 6.13
N SER A 5 15.68 6.17 5.12
CA SER A 5 15.90 4.71 5.08
C SER A 5 16.64 4.19 6.34
N ASP A 6 17.29 5.07 7.11
CA ASP A 6 17.91 4.76 8.41
C ASP A 6 16.91 4.57 9.55
N CYS A 7 15.65 4.98 9.39
CA CYS A 7 14.64 4.88 10.45
C CYS A 7 14.16 3.44 10.65
N LEU A 8 14.22 2.61 9.61
CA LEU A 8 13.61 1.27 9.57
C LEU A 8 14.50 0.26 8.80
N PRO A 9 15.79 0.10 9.18
CA PRO A 9 16.78 -0.66 8.41
C PRO A 9 16.52 -2.18 8.36
N SER A 10 15.58 -2.68 9.15
CA SER A 10 15.20 -4.11 9.22
C SER A 10 13.72 -4.32 8.95
N LEU A 11 13.02 -3.32 8.40
CA LEU A 11 11.61 -3.45 8.10
C LEU A 11 11.44 -4.24 6.81
N GLU A 12 11.09 -5.51 6.98
CA GLU A 12 10.84 -6.43 5.87
C GLU A 12 9.39 -6.42 5.38
N HIS A 13 8.47 -6.13 6.32
CA HIS A 13 7.04 -6.15 6.10
C HIS A 13 6.35 -4.98 6.79
N LEU A 14 5.52 -4.26 6.05
CA LEU A 14 4.67 -3.20 6.59
C LEU A 14 3.19 -3.58 6.45
N VAL A 15 2.46 -3.61 7.56
CA VAL A 15 1.01 -3.87 7.56
C VAL A 15 0.28 -2.67 8.14
N LEU A 16 -0.64 -2.09 7.37
CA LEU A 16 -1.48 -0.97 7.78
C LEU A 16 -2.93 -1.40 7.82
N ARG A 17 -3.63 -1.02 8.89
CA ARG A 17 -5.02 -1.41 9.12
C ARG A 17 -5.86 -0.19 9.46
N SER A 18 -6.95 0.00 8.72
CA SER A 18 -7.90 1.11 8.89
C SER A 18 -7.26 2.51 8.79
N CYS A 19 -6.15 2.64 8.07
CA CYS A 19 -5.44 3.90 7.91
C CYS A 19 -6.10 4.77 6.82
N LYS A 20 -7.26 5.34 7.14
CA LYS A 20 -8.05 6.16 6.20
C LYS A 20 -7.51 7.58 5.97
N LYS A 21 -6.63 8.06 6.86
CA LYS A 21 -6.04 9.41 6.79
C LYS A 21 -4.65 9.44 6.16
N VAL A 22 -4.08 8.28 5.84
CA VAL A 22 -2.81 8.24 5.11
C VAL A 22 -3.13 8.68 3.68
N GLU A 23 -2.48 9.76 3.26
CA GLU A 23 -2.64 10.31 1.90
C GLU A 23 -1.50 9.84 1.02
N GLU A 24 -0.29 9.80 1.57
CA GLU A 24 0.93 9.42 0.86
C GLU A 24 1.87 8.62 1.76
N PHE A 25 2.64 7.74 1.12
CA PHE A 25 3.82 7.11 1.67
C PHE A 25 5.06 7.90 1.25
N PRO A 26 6.05 8.00 2.14
CA PRO A 26 7.29 8.66 1.78
C PRO A 26 8.09 7.78 0.81
N SER A 27 8.62 8.37 -0.27
CA SER A 27 9.35 7.66 -1.34
C SER A 27 10.51 6.79 -0.83
N CYS A 28 11.16 7.23 0.25
CA CYS A 28 12.20 6.47 0.97
C CYS A 28 11.80 5.04 1.37
N LEU A 29 10.51 4.72 1.38
CA LEU A 29 10.01 3.38 1.67
C LEU A 29 10.48 2.39 0.59
N GLY A 30 10.60 2.84 -0.67
CA GLY A 30 11.19 2.07 -1.76
C GLY A 30 12.71 1.95 -1.68
N ASP A 31 13.37 2.81 -0.91
CA ASP A 31 14.82 2.78 -0.69
C ASP A 31 15.24 1.80 0.42
N ILE A 32 14.30 1.15 1.12
CA ILE A 32 14.61 0.18 2.17
C ILE A 32 14.91 -1.16 1.49
N PRO A 33 16.19 -1.60 1.43
CA PRO A 33 16.59 -2.75 0.62
C PRO A 33 16.04 -4.09 1.12
N VAL A 34 15.60 -4.13 2.38
CA VAL A 34 15.02 -5.32 3.01
C VAL A 34 13.50 -5.31 2.97
N LEU A 35 12.84 -4.21 2.60
CA LEU A 35 11.39 -4.14 2.56
C LEU A 35 10.90 -4.83 1.29
N TRP A 36 10.25 -5.97 1.44
CA TRP A 36 9.76 -6.76 0.31
C TRP A 36 8.25 -6.92 0.30
N SER A 37 7.53 -6.50 1.36
CA SER A 37 6.07 -6.49 1.32
C SER A 37 5.40 -5.36 2.09
N VAL A 38 4.31 -4.85 1.50
CA VAL A 38 3.37 -3.93 2.15
C VAL A 38 1.94 -4.43 2.01
N GLU A 39 1.20 -4.44 3.10
CA GLU A 39 -0.23 -4.79 3.14
C GLU A 39 -1.07 -3.61 3.62
N LEU A 40 -2.14 -3.31 2.88
CA LEU A 40 -3.07 -2.24 3.18
C LEU A 40 -4.46 -2.82 3.41
N HIS A 41 -4.89 -2.86 4.66
CA HIS A 41 -6.21 -3.30 5.07
C HIS A 41 -7.08 -2.09 5.34
N TRP A 42 -8.16 -1.93 4.57
CA TRP A 42 -9.14 -0.86 4.78
C TRP A 42 -8.51 0.54 4.77
N CYS A 43 -7.50 0.75 3.93
CA CYS A 43 -6.86 2.06 3.75
C CYS A 43 -7.64 2.97 2.80
N SER A 44 -7.20 4.21 2.64
CA SER A 44 -7.73 5.15 1.65
C SER A 44 -7.23 4.80 0.24
N ARG A 45 -7.94 5.25 -0.79
CA ARG A 45 -7.48 5.12 -2.19
C ARG A 45 -6.16 5.87 -2.41
N SER A 46 -5.97 7.03 -1.77
CA SER A 46 -4.74 7.82 -1.85
C SER A 46 -3.52 7.03 -1.34
N ALA A 47 -3.66 6.38 -0.18
CA ALA A 47 -2.61 5.50 0.35
C ALA A 47 -2.28 4.36 -0.64
N VAL A 48 -3.31 3.70 -1.18
CA VAL A 48 -3.14 2.62 -2.16
C VAL A 48 -2.41 3.12 -3.41
N ASN A 49 -2.81 4.26 -3.97
CA ASN A 49 -2.16 4.79 -5.16
C ASN A 49 -0.71 5.18 -4.87
N SER A 50 -0.46 5.82 -3.73
CA SER A 50 0.89 6.24 -3.36
C SER A 50 1.85 5.05 -3.19
N ILE A 51 1.42 3.94 -2.59
CA ILE A 51 2.29 2.76 -2.46
C ILE A 51 2.50 2.04 -3.80
N ILE A 52 1.53 2.07 -4.70
CA ILE A 52 1.67 1.52 -6.05
C ILE A 52 2.70 2.32 -6.85
N SER A 53 2.67 3.66 -6.76
CA SER A 53 3.69 4.50 -7.40
C SER A 53 5.10 4.19 -6.90
N ILE A 54 5.28 3.95 -5.59
CA ILE A 54 6.56 3.51 -5.04
C ILE A 54 6.96 2.14 -5.59
N GLN A 55 6.01 1.20 -5.72
CA GLN A 55 6.29 -0.11 -6.31
C GLN A 55 6.76 -0.01 -7.76
N GLU A 56 6.14 0.86 -8.55
CA GLU A 56 6.54 1.12 -9.94
C GLU A 56 7.94 1.75 -10.00
N GLU A 57 8.22 2.76 -9.17
CA GLU A 57 9.55 3.38 -9.08
C GLU A 57 10.65 2.37 -8.70
N VAL A 58 10.38 1.49 -7.73
CA VAL A 58 11.30 0.42 -7.33
C VAL A 58 11.54 -0.54 -8.50
N LEU A 59 10.49 -0.95 -9.21
CA LEU A 59 10.61 -1.85 -10.36
C LEU A 59 11.40 -1.20 -11.50
N GLU A 60 11.15 0.07 -11.81
CA GLU A 60 11.88 0.81 -12.85
C GLU A 60 13.37 0.97 -12.51
N TYR A 61 13.70 1.20 -11.24
CA TYR A 61 15.08 1.41 -10.78
C TYR A 61 15.86 0.10 -10.61
N THR A 62 15.24 -0.92 -10.03
CA THR A 62 15.91 -2.18 -9.67
C THR A 62 15.73 -3.29 -10.71
N GLY A 63 14.65 -3.24 -11.49
CA GLY A 63 14.19 -4.36 -12.33
C GLY A 63 13.69 -5.57 -11.54
N ASP A 64 13.50 -5.44 -10.22
CA ASP A 64 13.07 -6.53 -9.33
C ASP A 64 11.59 -6.41 -8.97
N GLU A 65 10.85 -7.51 -9.18
CA GLU A 65 9.44 -7.66 -8.77
C GLU A 65 9.31 -8.20 -7.33
N GLY A 66 10.40 -8.23 -6.57
CA GLY A 66 10.46 -8.71 -5.20
C GLY A 66 9.62 -7.89 -4.21
N PHE A 67 9.39 -6.61 -4.50
CA PHE A 67 8.56 -5.72 -3.67
C PHE A 67 7.06 -5.91 -3.97
N LYS A 68 6.33 -6.48 -3.01
CA LYS A 68 4.93 -6.89 -3.17
C LYS A 68 3.95 -6.02 -2.37
N VAL A 69 2.98 -5.44 -3.07
CA VAL A 69 1.87 -4.70 -2.47
C VAL A 69 0.59 -5.56 -2.46
N HIS A 70 -0.03 -5.69 -1.30
CA HIS A 70 -1.33 -6.35 -1.13
C HIS A 70 -2.37 -5.36 -0.59
N VAL A 71 -3.53 -5.29 -1.25
CA VAL A 71 -4.62 -4.38 -0.86
C VAL A 71 -5.86 -5.20 -0.51
N TYR A 72 -6.35 -5.01 0.70
CA TYR A 72 -7.54 -5.66 1.24
C TYR A 72 -8.65 -4.60 1.43
N PRO A 73 -9.66 -4.56 0.56
CA PRO A 73 -10.78 -3.63 0.68
C PRO A 73 -11.63 -3.94 1.92
N SER A 74 -12.42 -2.96 2.35
CA SER A 74 -13.38 -3.16 3.43
C SER A 74 -14.49 -4.05 2.91
N ASP A 75 -14.87 -5.11 3.65
CA ASP A 75 -16.01 -6.00 3.33
C ASP A 75 -17.36 -5.26 3.17
N LEU A 76 -17.36 -3.94 3.38
CA LEU A 76 -18.46 -3.02 3.16
C LEU A 76 -18.55 -2.49 1.71
N ASP A 77 -17.46 -2.52 0.92
CA ASP A 77 -17.49 -2.17 -0.51
C ASP A 77 -18.08 -3.29 -1.38
N SER A 78 -18.19 -4.52 -0.85
CA SER A 78 -18.77 -5.68 -1.54
C SER A 78 -20.29 -5.85 -1.29
N ARG A 79 -20.92 -4.97 -0.51
CA ARG A 79 -22.39 -4.86 -0.43
C ARG A 79 -22.94 -3.75 -1.33
N SER A 80 -22.55 -3.76 -2.60
CA SER A 80 -23.54 -3.37 -3.62
C SER A 80 -24.50 -4.54 -3.73
N SER A 81 -25.49 -4.59 -2.82
CA SER A 81 -26.62 -5.52 -2.98
C SER A 81 -27.18 -5.32 -4.40
N PRO A 82 -27.53 -6.37 -5.14
CA PRO A 82 -28.38 -6.18 -6.31
C PRO A 82 -29.67 -5.53 -5.80
N GLU A 83 -29.96 -4.31 -6.23
CA GLU A 83 -31.29 -3.72 -6.08
C GLU A 83 -32.22 -4.52 -7.01
N ASP A 84 -32.75 -5.63 -6.49
CA ASP A 84 -33.89 -6.31 -7.08
C ASP A 84 -35.11 -5.42 -6.82
N HIS A 85 -35.34 -4.51 -7.76
CA HIS A 85 -36.63 -3.85 -7.91
C HIS A 85 -37.34 -4.51 -9.08
N SER A 86 -37.97 -5.63 -8.75
CA SER A 86 -39.08 -6.20 -9.50
C SER A 86 -40.32 -5.32 -9.27
N ASP A 87 -40.79 -4.63 -10.33
CA ASP A 87 -42.20 -4.41 -10.70
C ASP A 87 -42.30 -3.65 -12.04
#